data_AF-A0A7S1MMD0-F1
#
_entry.id   AF-A0A7S1MMD0-F1
#
_cell.length_a   1.000
_cell.length_b   1.000
_cell.length_c   1.000
_cell.angle_alpha   90.00
_cell.angle_beta   90.00
_cell.angle_gamma   90.00
#
_symmetry.space_group_name_H-M   'P 1'
#
loop_
_entity.id
_entity.type
_entity.pdbx_description
1 polymer ?
#
loop_
_entity_poly.entity_id
_entity_poly.type
_entity_poly.pdbx_seq_one_letter_code
_entity_poly.pdbx_strand_id
1 'polypeptide(L)'
;RLEPSDFEAAIPLQRAMWFSGDAGATAAAGTAQAASDSDGSLVRRGRGSSAPSQTSVACLECGRADALLRCSRCGAPYCSPECQRRAWKAHKAVCQRPSPELPSAEASSSSSPGSRRIAGADNPAGALASEKPQDLKAELVGPFYTGWREYLAKKGAKKAEVEKIKELEAFGLAVLQALQSMPKDVPLEGVNGRCVIWVLGARDGIEKRQILLGGWEPLFASLDVAWDVVLVGPEMQEDTKLRVAPGRRIYTFACLTHEAEMPEHLQRPSFICALNTGVGANVVHHMRSWVPTLGQLLLLGRPVLFTCFGPHESRVETQIFAALRARFDPHREGGFSYVLEPDKPLSICNNMFTWVHGTKLSSAHLQEQAVPYIDCQLRSSELFHFLKEARCHVNILSDPEGAAHASWSEMYDGRFLPCLKQALEEDDDDRGGVQTIVRCSMKTVASASRSPLVAAVLMDMGIEAALASFKSWAHRGHWTRHDWMLGEVVQRLEEVDRQLRGADLRALSEDAGEADPEEPFFCSFLVRAKAVEMRAAPSHSARVVAKVPSGRVLQTRSHRGLWLRAVSGDVQGWLMGYQGKSNIGDMADWDIHAWEP
;
A
#
# COMPACT_ATOMS: atom_id res chain seq x y z
N ARG A 1 -3.33 -13.55 33.26
CA ARG A 1 -4.29 -12.44 33.29
C ARG A 1 -3.45 -11.21 33.62
N LEU A 2 -3.32 -10.29 32.67
CA LEU A 2 -2.62 -9.02 32.90
C LEU A 2 -3.63 -8.05 33.52
N GLU A 3 -3.20 -7.25 34.48
CA GLU A 3 -4.05 -6.28 35.17
C GLU A 3 -4.28 -5.05 34.28
N PRO A 4 -5.47 -4.41 34.30
CA PRO A 4 -5.76 -3.20 33.51
C PRO A 4 -4.79 -2.04 33.75
N SER A 5 -4.10 -2.00 34.90
CA SER A 5 -3.12 -0.96 35.26
C SER A 5 -1.85 -0.98 34.40
N ASP A 6 -1.54 -2.10 33.75
CA ASP A 6 -0.34 -2.21 32.90
C ASP A 6 -0.50 -1.49 31.54
N PHE A 7 -1.73 -1.15 31.16
CA PHE A 7 -2.02 -0.42 29.90
C PHE A 7 -1.79 1.10 30.02
N GLU A 8 -2.02 1.71 31.20
CA GLU A 8 -1.86 3.16 31.36
C GLU A 8 -0.39 3.60 31.42
N ALA A 9 0.53 2.71 31.81
CA ALA A 9 1.97 2.99 31.83
C ALA A 9 2.63 3.00 30.44
N ALA A 10 1.97 2.46 29.40
CA ALA A 10 2.53 2.37 28.04
C ALA A 10 2.30 3.63 27.19
N ILE A 11 1.38 4.50 27.58
CA ILE A 11 0.95 5.66 26.78
C ILE A 11 1.95 6.84 26.82
N PRO A 12 2.62 7.18 27.95
CA PRO A 12 3.54 8.32 27.98
C PRO A 12 4.90 8.05 27.33
N LEU A 13 5.33 6.78 27.21
CA LEU A 13 6.62 6.40 26.60
C LEU A 13 6.62 6.50 25.06
N GLN A 14 5.45 6.61 24.42
CA GLN A 14 5.32 6.79 22.96
C GLN A 14 5.77 8.18 22.47
N ARG A 15 5.78 9.21 23.34
CA ARG A 15 6.07 10.61 22.94
C ARG A 15 7.56 10.98 22.87
N ALA A 16 8.46 10.20 23.47
CA ALA A 16 9.84 10.64 23.71
C ALA A 16 10.90 10.10 22.72
N MET A 17 10.59 9.12 21.86
CA MET A 17 11.61 8.43 21.04
C MET A 17 11.59 8.74 19.52
N TRP A 18 10.71 9.60 19.02
CA TRP A 18 10.35 9.59 17.58
C TRP A 18 10.59 10.89 16.79
N PHE A 19 11.40 11.83 17.28
CA PHE A 19 11.78 13.03 16.51
C PHE A 19 13.19 12.89 15.89
N SER A 20 13.26 12.20 14.75
CA SER A 20 14.34 12.39 13.76
C SER A 20 13.87 11.88 12.40
N GLY A 21 13.06 12.67 11.71
CA GLY A 21 12.55 12.38 10.37
C GLY A 21 11.77 13.54 9.80
N ASP A 22 12.47 14.58 9.34
CA ASP A 22 11.87 15.74 8.68
C ASP A 22 11.16 15.36 7.37
N ALA A 23 9.88 15.69 7.26
CA ALA A 23 9.13 15.71 6.01
C ALA A 23 8.58 17.11 5.76
N GLY A 24 9.32 17.91 4.98
CA GLY A 24 8.90 19.23 4.50
C GLY A 24 7.99 19.10 3.28
N ALA A 25 6.77 19.62 3.39
CA ALA A 25 5.85 19.79 2.27
C ALA A 25 5.81 21.28 1.86
N THR A 26 6.27 21.60 0.65
CA THR A 26 6.04 22.92 0.02
C THR A 26 5.49 22.74 -1.38
N ALA A 27 4.29 23.29 -1.61
CA ALA A 27 3.63 23.36 -2.89
C ALA A 27 4.10 24.60 -3.67
N ALA A 28 4.50 24.43 -4.93
CA ALA A 28 4.79 25.54 -5.85
C ALA A 28 3.96 25.40 -7.14
N ALA A 29 3.26 26.47 -7.50
CA ALA A 29 2.48 26.62 -8.72
C ALA A 29 3.30 27.37 -9.79
N GLY A 30 3.26 26.89 -11.04
CA GLY A 30 3.94 27.51 -12.18
C GLY A 30 3.06 27.60 -13.43
N THR A 31 3.09 28.76 -14.07
CA THR A 31 2.35 29.22 -15.27
C THR A 31 3.25 29.31 -16.50
N ALA A 32 2.72 28.98 -17.71
CA ALA A 32 3.06 29.47 -19.07
C ALA A 32 2.79 28.36 -20.13
N GLN A 33 2.60 28.52 -21.44
CA GLN A 33 2.13 29.57 -22.38
C GLN A 33 1.95 28.88 -23.76
N ALA A 34 1.26 29.55 -24.69
CA ALA A 34 0.63 29.05 -25.93
C ALA A 34 1.52 28.47 -27.06
N ALA A 35 0.92 27.60 -27.88
CA ALA A 35 1.18 27.46 -29.33
C ALA A 35 -0.07 26.88 -30.06
N SER A 36 -0.21 27.24 -31.34
CA SER A 36 -1.42 27.33 -32.18
C SER A 36 -1.65 26.15 -33.14
N ASP A 37 -2.78 26.23 -33.87
CA ASP A 37 -3.09 25.61 -35.17
C ASP A 37 -3.58 24.13 -35.13
N SER A 38 -4.57 23.66 -35.90
CA SER A 38 -5.32 24.19 -37.03
C SER A 38 -6.63 23.39 -37.26
N ASP A 39 -7.44 23.97 -38.14
CA ASP A 39 -8.81 23.76 -38.56
C ASP A 39 -9.11 22.43 -39.29
N GLY A 40 -10.37 21.98 -39.29
CA GLY A 40 -10.83 20.79 -40.01
C GLY A 40 -12.31 20.45 -39.79
N SER A 41 -13.16 20.94 -40.69
CA SER A 41 -14.64 20.96 -40.64
C SER A 41 -15.32 19.85 -41.47
N LEU A 42 -16.65 19.69 -41.29
CA LEU A 42 -17.69 19.06 -42.15
C LEU A 42 -17.86 17.52 -41.98
N VAL A 43 -19.06 16.87 -41.93
CA VAL A 43 -20.44 17.26 -42.34
C VAL A 43 -21.52 16.21 -41.94
N ARG A 44 -22.77 16.68 -41.64
CA ARG A 44 -24.15 16.09 -41.78
C ARG A 44 -24.54 14.78 -41.05
N ARG A 45 -25.80 14.41 -40.79
CA ARG A 45 -27.18 14.97 -40.60
C ARG A 45 -28.05 13.76 -40.21
N GLY A 46 -29.01 13.90 -39.27
CA GLY A 46 -30.07 12.88 -39.09
C GLY A 46 -31.15 13.23 -38.06
N ARG A 47 -32.39 13.41 -38.54
CA ARG A 47 -33.70 13.49 -37.82
C ARG A 47 -33.86 12.32 -36.81
N GLY A 48 -34.59 12.36 -35.71
CA GLY A 48 -35.61 13.25 -35.17
C GLY A 48 -36.67 12.38 -34.46
N SER A 49 -36.93 12.61 -33.17
CA SER A 49 -38.07 12.04 -32.41
C SER A 49 -38.36 12.88 -31.18
N SER A 50 -39.59 13.35 -31.07
CA SER A 50 -40.11 14.25 -30.03
C SER A 50 -40.45 13.50 -28.73
N ALA A 51 -39.84 13.93 -27.63
CA ALA A 51 -40.12 13.53 -26.25
C ALA A 51 -40.16 14.82 -25.37
N PRO A 52 -40.58 14.74 -24.09
CA PRO A 52 -41.18 15.84 -23.33
C PRO A 52 -40.26 17.05 -23.19
N SER A 53 -40.84 18.25 -23.06
CA SER A 53 -40.18 19.55 -23.04
C SER A 53 -39.15 19.67 -21.89
N GLN A 54 -37.98 19.09 -22.08
CA GLN A 54 -36.78 19.41 -21.33
C GLN A 54 -36.39 20.83 -21.75
N THR A 55 -36.28 21.73 -20.77
CA THR A 55 -35.63 23.03 -20.97
C THR A 55 -34.22 22.75 -21.47
N SER A 56 -34.03 22.94 -22.77
CA SER A 56 -32.77 22.66 -23.44
C SER A 56 -31.71 23.60 -22.88
N VAL A 57 -30.73 23.03 -22.19
CA VAL A 57 -29.65 23.80 -21.59
C VAL A 57 -28.62 24.06 -22.67
N ALA A 58 -28.28 25.33 -22.91
CA ALA A 58 -27.29 25.71 -23.91
C ALA A 58 -25.87 25.35 -23.46
N CYS A 59 -25.04 24.89 -24.40
CA CYS A 59 -23.62 24.62 -24.21
C CYS A 59 -22.90 25.91 -23.83
N LEU A 60 -22.11 25.87 -22.75
CA LEU A 60 -21.40 27.06 -22.23
C LEU A 60 -20.38 27.63 -23.23
N GLU A 61 -19.82 26.77 -24.09
CA GLU A 61 -18.80 27.17 -25.08
C GLU A 61 -19.40 27.69 -26.39
N CYS A 62 -20.32 26.94 -27.00
CA CYS A 62 -20.81 27.23 -28.36
C CYS A 62 -22.29 27.64 -28.43
N GLY A 63 -22.99 27.70 -27.29
CA GLY A 63 -24.38 28.15 -27.21
C GLY A 63 -25.43 27.17 -27.77
N ARG A 64 -25.03 26.02 -28.34
CA ARG A 64 -25.98 25.04 -28.87
C ARG A 64 -26.85 24.43 -27.76
N ALA A 65 -28.14 24.29 -28.03
CA ALA A 65 -29.14 23.85 -27.06
C ALA A 65 -29.12 22.33 -26.75
N ASP A 66 -28.16 21.58 -27.29
CA ASP A 66 -28.04 20.12 -27.20
C ASP A 66 -26.97 19.68 -26.18
N ALA A 67 -26.78 20.43 -25.10
CA ALA A 67 -25.73 20.15 -24.12
C ALA A 67 -26.07 18.97 -23.20
N LEU A 68 -25.67 17.76 -23.60
CA LEU A 68 -25.85 16.53 -22.82
C LEU A 68 -24.71 16.26 -21.83
N LEU A 69 -23.51 16.79 -22.08
CA LEU A 69 -22.36 16.59 -21.22
C LEU A 69 -22.35 17.64 -20.10
N ARG A 70 -22.01 17.25 -18.87
CA ARG A 70 -21.88 18.17 -17.74
C ARG A 70 -20.51 18.06 -17.11
N CYS A 71 -19.94 19.18 -16.69
CA CYS A 71 -18.76 19.17 -15.84
C CYS A 71 -19.06 18.38 -14.55
N SER A 72 -18.25 17.36 -14.25
CA SER A 72 -18.42 16.52 -13.07
C SER A 72 -18.30 17.29 -11.74
N ARG A 73 -17.63 18.45 -11.75
CA ARG A 73 -17.43 19.27 -10.55
C ARG A 73 -18.56 20.25 -10.30
N CYS A 74 -18.98 21.02 -11.32
CA CYS A 74 -19.94 22.11 -11.14
C CYS A 74 -21.24 21.97 -11.94
N GLY A 75 -21.38 20.93 -12.75
CA GLY A 75 -22.58 20.69 -13.56
C GLY A 75 -22.72 21.54 -14.84
N ALA A 76 -21.71 22.36 -15.18
CA ALA A 76 -21.75 23.24 -16.35
C ALA A 76 -21.99 22.46 -17.65
N PRO A 77 -22.91 22.93 -18.53
CA PRO A 77 -23.37 22.20 -19.70
C PRO A 77 -22.40 22.33 -20.90
N TYR A 78 -22.13 21.22 -21.57
CA TYR A 78 -21.37 21.15 -22.83
C TYR A 78 -22.04 20.19 -23.80
N CYS A 79 -21.97 20.48 -25.10
CA CYS A 79 -22.48 19.56 -26.14
C CYS A 79 -21.47 18.45 -26.50
N SER A 80 -20.18 18.62 -26.17
CA SER A 80 -19.14 17.63 -26.44
C SER A 80 -17.89 17.83 -25.56
N PRO A 81 -17.02 16.80 -25.43
CA PRO A 81 -15.74 16.91 -24.72
C PRO A 81 -14.81 17.98 -25.30
N GLU A 82 -14.87 18.25 -26.61
CA GLU A 82 -14.08 19.31 -27.27
C GLU A 82 -14.52 20.70 -26.78
N CYS A 83 -15.84 20.92 -26.66
CA CYS A 83 -16.37 22.17 -26.13
C CYS A 83 -16.00 22.36 -24.66
N GLN A 84 -16.02 21.29 -23.86
CA GLN A 84 -15.54 21.34 -22.48
C GLN A 84 -14.04 21.68 -22.41
N ARG A 85 -13.20 21.06 -23.25
CA ARG A 85 -11.76 21.32 -23.31
C ARG A 85 -11.43 22.75 -23.73
N ARG A 86 -12.15 23.30 -24.71
CA ARG A 86 -11.98 24.71 -25.13
C ARG A 86 -12.38 25.70 -24.04
N ALA A 87 -13.55 25.50 -23.42
CA ALA A 87 -14.01 26.32 -22.33
C ALA A 87 -13.16 26.19 -21.06
N TRP A 88 -12.43 25.07 -20.87
CA TRP A 88 -11.78 24.72 -19.62
C TRP A 88 -10.85 25.82 -19.08
N LYS A 89 -10.11 26.52 -19.95
CA LYS A 89 -9.19 27.59 -19.52
C LYS A 89 -9.90 28.73 -18.79
N ALA A 90 -11.08 29.15 -19.27
CA ALA A 90 -11.90 30.17 -18.62
C ALA A 90 -12.75 29.57 -17.50
N HIS A 91 -13.34 28.39 -17.75
CA HIS A 91 -14.22 27.71 -16.83
C HIS A 91 -13.53 27.31 -15.52
N LYS A 92 -12.27 26.85 -15.56
CA LYS A 92 -11.55 26.40 -14.35
C LYS A 92 -11.43 27.47 -13.27
N ALA A 93 -11.41 28.76 -13.66
CA ALA A 93 -11.34 29.88 -12.72
C ALA A 93 -12.63 30.04 -11.90
N VAL A 94 -13.76 29.59 -12.46
CA VAL A 94 -15.10 29.68 -11.84
C VAL A 94 -15.70 28.31 -11.51
N CYS A 95 -14.95 27.23 -11.74
CA CYS A 95 -15.41 25.85 -11.55
C CYS A 95 -15.41 25.49 -10.05
N GLN A 96 -16.45 25.93 -9.35
CA GLN A 96 -16.70 25.61 -7.95
C GLN A 96 -17.82 24.57 -7.84
N ARG A 97 -17.69 23.65 -6.89
CA ARG A 97 -18.74 22.66 -6.62
C ARG A 97 -19.98 23.43 -6.13
N PRO A 98 -21.17 23.26 -6.74
CA PRO A 98 -22.36 23.92 -6.22
C PRO A 98 -22.51 23.55 -4.75
N SER A 99 -22.58 24.57 -3.90
CA SER A 99 -22.94 24.36 -2.51
C SER A 99 -24.32 23.69 -2.52
N PRO A 100 -24.52 22.59 -1.78
CA PRO A 100 -25.84 21.97 -1.72
C PRO A 100 -26.80 22.94 -1.02
N GLU A 101 -27.49 23.77 -1.80
CA GLU A 101 -28.62 24.54 -1.30
C GLU A 101 -29.71 23.55 -0.94
N LEU A 102 -29.92 23.42 0.37
CA LEU A 102 -31.02 22.66 0.95
C LEU A 102 -32.34 23.19 0.38
N PRO A 103 -33.25 22.34 -0.11
CA PRO A 103 -34.55 22.79 -0.58
C PRO A 103 -35.30 23.46 0.59
N SER A 104 -35.57 24.76 0.43
CA SER A 104 -36.36 25.56 1.36
C SER A 104 -37.79 25.05 1.38
N ALA A 105 -38.21 24.54 2.54
CA ALA A 105 -39.57 24.09 2.80
C ALA A 105 -40.42 25.26 3.30
N GLU A 106 -41.20 25.84 2.39
CA GLU A 106 -42.40 26.61 2.68
C GLU A 106 -43.59 25.86 2.04
N ALA A 107 -44.81 25.82 2.55
CA ALA A 107 -45.39 26.00 3.87
C ALA A 107 -46.83 25.46 3.70
N SER A 108 -47.24 24.47 4.50
CA SER A 108 -48.65 24.04 4.57
C SER A 108 -49.04 23.92 6.04
N SER A 109 -49.80 24.90 6.48
CA SER A 109 -50.42 25.02 7.80
C SER A 109 -51.48 23.95 8.05
N SER A 110 -51.49 23.34 9.24
CA SER A 110 -52.70 23.21 10.08
C SER A 110 -52.43 22.54 11.43
N SER A 111 -52.64 23.33 12.48
CA SER A 111 -53.26 23.01 13.79
C SER A 111 -52.88 21.75 14.60
N SER A 112 -52.36 22.05 15.81
CA SER A 112 -52.86 21.60 17.14
C SER A 112 -52.11 20.50 17.94
N PRO A 113 -52.21 20.53 19.29
CA PRO A 113 -51.04 20.41 20.17
C PRO A 113 -50.97 19.11 20.98
N GLY A 114 -49.75 18.69 21.33
CA GLY A 114 -49.48 17.55 22.21
C GLY A 114 -48.11 17.65 22.85
N SER A 115 -47.93 18.62 23.76
CA SER A 115 -46.71 18.81 24.54
C SER A 115 -46.51 17.63 25.51
N ARG A 116 -45.59 16.71 25.20
CA ARG A 116 -44.87 15.93 26.21
C ARG A 116 -43.47 16.49 26.35
N ARG A 117 -43.26 17.17 27.47
CA ARG A 117 -41.94 17.57 27.97
C ARG A 117 -41.10 16.31 28.18
N ILE A 118 -39.99 16.19 27.46
CA ILE A 118 -38.81 15.45 27.93
C ILE A 118 -37.80 16.54 28.32
N ALA A 119 -37.86 16.91 29.59
CA ALA A 119 -36.84 17.71 30.26
C ALA A 119 -36.26 16.83 31.35
N GLY A 120 -34.94 16.74 31.40
CA GLY A 120 -34.22 16.00 32.44
C GLY A 120 -32.84 15.54 32.01
N ALA A 121 -32.06 16.44 31.41
CA ALA A 121 -30.61 16.29 31.36
C ALA A 121 -30.06 16.93 32.63
N ASP A 122 -29.89 16.13 33.68
CA ASP A 122 -29.06 16.46 34.84
C ASP A 122 -28.66 15.16 35.57
N ASN A 123 -27.34 14.94 35.61
CA ASN A 123 -26.59 14.07 36.53
C ASN A 123 -26.77 12.54 36.43
N PRO A 124 -25.87 11.70 36.99
CA PRO A 124 -24.59 11.96 37.67
C PRO A 124 -23.43 11.11 37.13
N ALA A 125 -22.21 11.38 37.59
CA ALA A 125 -21.06 10.47 37.55
C ALA A 125 -21.27 9.25 38.49
N GLY A 126 -22.39 8.54 38.31
CA GLY A 126 -22.74 7.32 39.01
C GLY A 126 -22.05 6.12 38.36
N ALA A 127 -21.48 5.26 39.19
CA ALA A 127 -20.81 4.01 38.82
C ALA A 127 -21.45 3.34 37.59
N LEU A 128 -20.74 3.40 36.47
CA LEU A 128 -21.04 2.60 35.28
C LEU A 128 -21.00 1.14 35.74
N ALA A 129 -22.18 0.57 35.98
CA ALA A 129 -22.33 -0.85 36.13
C ALA A 129 -21.62 -1.48 34.93
N SER A 130 -20.65 -2.36 35.20
CA SER A 130 -19.90 -3.11 34.20
C SER A 130 -20.88 -3.93 33.37
N GLU A 131 -21.51 -3.31 32.37
CA GLU A 131 -22.28 -4.01 31.35
C GLU A 131 -21.34 -5.04 30.73
N LYS A 132 -21.83 -6.28 30.61
CA LYS A 132 -21.03 -7.34 30.01
C LYS A 132 -20.66 -6.90 28.59
N PRO A 133 -19.41 -7.12 28.15
CA PRO A 133 -19.01 -6.84 26.78
C PRO A 133 -20.00 -7.46 25.79
N GLN A 134 -20.49 -6.67 24.85
CA GLN A 134 -21.37 -7.13 23.78
C GLN A 134 -20.59 -8.09 22.86
N ASP A 135 -21.10 -9.30 22.69
CA ASP A 135 -20.53 -10.31 21.79
C ASP A 135 -21.08 -10.11 20.38
N LEU A 136 -20.42 -9.24 19.61
CA LEU A 136 -20.81 -8.91 18.24
C LEU A 136 -20.74 -10.14 17.32
N LYS A 137 -19.95 -11.16 17.66
CA LYS A 137 -19.85 -12.36 16.85
C LYS A 137 -21.14 -13.18 16.89
N ALA A 138 -21.73 -13.30 18.06
CA ALA A 138 -23.02 -13.99 18.24
C ALA A 138 -24.17 -13.25 17.55
N GLU A 139 -24.04 -11.93 17.38
CA GLU A 139 -25.01 -11.06 16.72
C GLU A 139 -24.83 -10.96 15.20
N LEU A 140 -23.74 -11.53 14.65
CA LEU A 140 -23.46 -11.49 13.22
C LEU A 140 -24.52 -12.28 12.44
N VAL A 141 -25.37 -11.54 11.71
CA VAL A 141 -26.47 -12.08 10.90
C VAL A 141 -26.20 -11.88 9.42
N GLY A 142 -27.01 -12.55 8.60
CA GLY A 142 -27.01 -12.39 7.16
C GLY A 142 -26.57 -13.64 6.40
N PRO A 143 -26.78 -13.65 5.08
CA PRO A 143 -26.40 -14.78 4.24
C PRO A 143 -24.88 -14.96 4.23
N PHE A 144 -24.45 -16.21 4.37
CA PHE A 144 -23.07 -16.60 4.12
C PHE A 144 -22.89 -16.81 2.62
N TYR A 145 -22.02 -16.03 2.00
CA TYR A 145 -21.69 -16.20 0.58
C TYR A 145 -20.38 -16.96 0.44
N THR A 146 -20.41 -18.01 -0.38
CA THR A 146 -19.22 -18.81 -0.71
C THR A 146 -18.44 -18.23 -1.89
N GLY A 147 -19.00 -17.23 -2.59
CA GLY A 147 -18.24 -16.42 -3.54
C GLY A 147 -19.05 -15.56 -4.49
N TRP A 148 -18.33 -14.92 -5.42
CA TRP A 148 -18.92 -13.97 -6.38
C TRP A 148 -20.07 -14.56 -7.18
N ARG A 149 -19.95 -15.82 -7.64
CA ARG A 149 -20.99 -16.48 -8.43
C ARG A 149 -22.33 -16.55 -7.68
N GLU A 150 -22.29 -16.97 -6.42
CA GLU A 150 -23.47 -17.07 -5.57
C GLU A 150 -24.05 -15.68 -5.27
N TYR A 151 -23.18 -14.73 -4.90
CA TYR A 151 -23.55 -13.36 -4.59
C TYR A 151 -24.24 -12.66 -5.78
N LEU A 152 -23.60 -12.69 -6.95
CA LEU A 152 -24.10 -12.06 -8.19
C LEU A 152 -25.39 -12.73 -8.67
N ALA A 153 -25.51 -14.05 -8.55
CA ALA A 153 -26.74 -14.77 -8.89
C ALA A 153 -27.91 -14.34 -7.99
N LYS A 154 -27.69 -14.24 -6.67
CA LYS A 154 -28.71 -13.78 -5.72
C LYS A 154 -29.11 -12.33 -5.95
N LYS A 155 -28.17 -11.49 -6.38
CA LYS A 155 -28.41 -10.09 -6.74
C LYS A 155 -29.12 -9.92 -8.10
N GLY A 156 -29.21 -10.99 -8.90
CA GLY A 156 -29.74 -10.92 -10.26
C GLY A 156 -28.88 -10.06 -11.20
N ALA A 157 -27.56 -9.99 -10.94
CA ALA A 157 -26.65 -9.14 -11.68
C ALA A 157 -26.48 -9.58 -13.13
N LYS A 158 -26.57 -8.64 -14.07
CA LYS A 158 -26.29 -8.88 -15.50
C LYS A 158 -24.80 -8.78 -15.78
N LYS A 159 -24.33 -9.40 -16.88
CA LYS A 159 -22.90 -9.39 -17.30
C LYS A 159 -22.29 -7.97 -17.32
N ALA A 160 -23.03 -6.96 -17.78
CA ALA A 160 -22.56 -5.58 -17.84
C ALA A 160 -22.45 -4.90 -16.45
N GLU A 161 -23.10 -5.45 -15.42
CA GLU A 161 -23.12 -4.89 -14.06
C GLU A 161 -22.10 -5.58 -13.14
N VAL A 162 -21.65 -6.79 -13.50
CA VAL A 162 -20.75 -7.61 -12.68
C VAL A 162 -19.51 -6.83 -12.25
N GLU A 163 -18.82 -6.19 -13.19
CA GLU A 163 -17.58 -5.47 -12.90
C GLU A 163 -17.83 -4.26 -12.00
N LYS A 164 -18.89 -3.49 -12.28
CA LYS A 164 -19.30 -2.37 -11.44
C LYS A 164 -19.65 -2.81 -10.02
N ILE A 165 -20.31 -3.95 -9.86
CA ILE A 165 -20.65 -4.52 -8.55
C ILE A 165 -19.38 -4.93 -7.82
N LYS A 166 -18.44 -5.62 -8.49
CA LYS A 166 -17.15 -5.99 -7.90
C LYS A 166 -16.36 -4.78 -7.44
N GLU A 167 -16.19 -3.79 -8.32
CA GLU A 167 -15.49 -2.54 -8.02
C GLU A 167 -16.11 -1.78 -6.83
N LEU A 168 -17.42 -1.92 -6.64
CA LEU A 168 -18.13 -1.22 -5.58
C LEU A 168 -18.14 -1.99 -4.26
N GLU A 169 -18.26 -3.32 -4.27
CA GLU A 169 -18.66 -4.10 -3.09
C GLU A 169 -17.62 -5.13 -2.62
N ALA A 170 -16.51 -5.29 -3.35
CA ALA A 170 -15.53 -6.34 -3.08
C ALA A 170 -15.02 -6.35 -1.62
N PHE A 171 -14.60 -5.21 -1.08
CA PHE A 171 -13.98 -5.19 0.25
C PHE A 171 -15.00 -5.39 1.37
N GLY A 172 -16.17 -4.75 1.29
CA GLY A 172 -17.22 -4.95 2.28
C GLY A 172 -17.66 -6.42 2.37
N LEU A 173 -17.81 -7.09 1.23
CA LEU A 173 -18.15 -8.51 1.16
C LEU A 173 -17.01 -9.42 1.64
N ALA A 174 -15.77 -9.11 1.28
CA ALA A 174 -14.60 -9.86 1.75
C ALA A 174 -14.45 -9.78 3.28
N VAL A 175 -14.62 -8.59 3.86
CA VAL A 175 -14.60 -8.40 5.31
C VAL A 175 -15.75 -9.14 5.98
N LEU A 176 -16.97 -9.06 5.44
CA LEU A 176 -18.12 -9.82 5.97
C LEU A 176 -17.85 -11.33 5.97
N GLN A 177 -17.34 -11.86 4.86
CA GLN A 177 -17.00 -13.28 4.76
C GLN A 177 -15.90 -13.66 5.76
N ALA A 178 -14.87 -12.82 5.92
CA ALA A 178 -13.81 -13.04 6.87
C ALA A 178 -14.33 -13.05 8.32
N LEU A 179 -15.25 -12.14 8.67
CA LEU A 179 -15.92 -12.13 9.99
C LEU A 179 -16.75 -13.38 10.22
N GLN A 180 -17.53 -13.81 9.22
CA GLN A 180 -18.35 -15.02 9.31
C GLN A 180 -17.50 -16.30 9.43
N SER A 181 -16.26 -16.28 8.93
CA SER A 181 -15.30 -17.38 9.03
C SER A 181 -14.30 -17.23 10.19
N MET A 182 -14.45 -16.21 11.03
CA MET A 182 -13.56 -15.92 12.15
C MET A 182 -13.49 -17.11 13.14
N PRO A 183 -12.29 -17.57 13.53
CA PRO A 183 -12.08 -18.67 14.48
C PRO A 183 -12.86 -18.49 15.78
N LYS A 184 -13.53 -19.53 16.27
CA LYS A 184 -14.54 -19.43 17.36
C LYS A 184 -14.01 -18.80 18.64
N ASP A 185 -12.74 -19.02 18.94
CA ASP A 185 -12.02 -18.54 20.13
C ASP A 185 -11.49 -17.10 20.01
N VAL A 186 -11.57 -16.49 18.82
CA VAL A 186 -11.24 -15.08 18.62
C VAL A 186 -12.45 -14.21 19.00
N PRO A 187 -12.34 -13.33 20.01
CA PRO A 187 -13.43 -12.49 20.48
C PRO A 187 -13.69 -11.32 19.53
N LEU A 188 -14.95 -10.94 19.35
CA LEU A 188 -15.36 -9.73 18.63
C LEU A 188 -16.26 -8.90 19.54
N GLU A 189 -15.69 -7.86 20.14
CA GLU A 189 -16.35 -7.08 21.19
C GLU A 189 -16.77 -5.70 20.70
N GLY A 190 -17.95 -5.26 21.10
CA GLY A 190 -18.39 -3.88 20.92
C GLY A 190 -17.60 -2.91 21.82
N VAL A 191 -17.48 -1.67 21.37
CA VAL A 191 -16.82 -0.57 22.07
C VAL A 191 -17.86 0.53 22.25
N ASN A 192 -18.29 0.76 23.49
CA ASN A 192 -19.35 1.71 23.82
C ASN A 192 -20.65 1.48 23.02
N GLY A 193 -21.05 0.21 22.87
CA GLY A 193 -22.25 -0.18 22.10
C GLY A 193 -22.12 0.00 20.57
N ARG A 194 -20.89 0.13 20.07
CA ARG A 194 -20.60 0.30 18.63
C ARG A 194 -19.59 -0.74 18.16
N CYS A 195 -19.64 -1.07 16.88
CA CYS A 195 -18.57 -1.79 16.21
C CYS A 195 -17.54 -0.79 15.67
N VAL A 196 -16.32 -0.82 16.20
CA VAL A 196 -15.23 0.06 15.74
C VAL A 196 -14.31 -0.76 14.85
N ILE A 197 -14.25 -0.42 13.56
CA ILE A 197 -13.37 -1.06 12.59
C ILE A 197 -12.28 -0.10 12.15
N TRP A 198 -11.02 -0.55 12.20
CA TRP A 198 -9.91 0.13 11.54
C TRP A 198 -9.62 -0.53 10.19
N VAL A 199 -9.48 0.26 9.14
CA VAL A 199 -9.07 -0.19 7.81
C VAL A 199 -7.72 0.43 7.52
N LEU A 200 -6.67 -0.38 7.58
CA LEU A 200 -5.28 0.03 7.37
C LEU A 200 -4.89 -0.18 5.91
N GLY A 201 -4.10 0.75 5.37
CA GLY A 201 -3.79 0.78 3.95
C GLY A 201 -4.95 1.27 3.08
N ALA A 202 -5.94 1.95 3.69
CA ALA A 202 -7.09 2.48 2.98
C ALA A 202 -6.68 3.57 1.97
N ARG A 203 -7.43 3.68 0.88
CA ARG A 203 -7.25 4.68 -0.17
C ARG A 203 -8.54 5.45 -0.40
N ASP A 204 -8.40 6.75 -0.65
CA ASP A 204 -9.52 7.64 -0.96
C ASP A 204 -10.30 7.17 -2.20
N GLY A 205 -9.57 6.71 -3.22
CA GLY A 205 -10.13 6.27 -4.50
C GLY A 205 -10.86 4.93 -4.46
N ILE A 206 -10.67 4.13 -3.40
CA ILE A 206 -11.17 2.75 -3.32
C ILE A 206 -12.03 2.54 -2.08
N GLU A 207 -11.46 2.27 -0.91
CA GLU A 207 -12.22 1.88 0.28
C GLU A 207 -13.16 3.00 0.73
N LYS A 208 -12.65 4.24 0.80
CA LYS A 208 -13.47 5.42 1.13
C LYS A 208 -14.59 5.61 0.11
N ARG A 209 -14.28 5.52 -1.19
CA ARG A 209 -15.27 5.63 -2.27
C ARG A 209 -16.34 4.55 -2.16
N GLN A 210 -15.97 3.30 -1.94
CA GLN A 210 -16.92 2.19 -1.80
C GLN A 210 -17.87 2.42 -0.63
N ILE A 211 -17.35 2.78 0.54
CA ILE A 211 -18.18 3.07 1.73
C ILE A 211 -19.18 4.19 1.44
N LEU A 212 -18.72 5.29 0.83
CA LEU A 212 -19.57 6.44 0.52
C LEU A 212 -20.63 6.14 -0.55
N LEU A 213 -20.37 5.18 -1.44
CA LEU A 213 -21.30 4.72 -2.46
C LEU A 213 -22.16 3.53 -2.01
N GLY A 214 -22.13 3.17 -0.72
CA GLY A 214 -22.95 2.09 -0.16
C GLY A 214 -22.44 0.68 -0.45
N GLY A 215 -21.22 0.54 -0.96
CA GLY A 215 -20.62 -0.75 -1.30
C GLY A 215 -20.38 -1.67 -0.09
N TRP A 216 -20.38 -1.11 1.12
CA TRP A 216 -20.18 -1.83 2.37
C TRP A 216 -21.50 -2.10 3.12
N GLU A 217 -22.66 -1.77 2.54
CA GLU A 217 -23.96 -1.98 3.19
C GLU A 217 -24.21 -3.45 3.60
N PRO A 218 -23.83 -4.48 2.81
CA PRO A 218 -23.98 -5.86 3.24
C PRO A 218 -23.23 -6.16 4.55
N LEU A 219 -22.06 -5.56 4.76
CA LEU A 219 -21.30 -5.68 6.00
C LEU A 219 -22.00 -4.93 7.14
N PHE A 220 -22.40 -3.67 6.93
CA PHE A 220 -23.01 -2.89 8.00
C PHE A 220 -24.35 -3.46 8.46
N ALA A 221 -25.15 -4.01 7.54
CA ALA A 221 -26.42 -4.66 7.85
C ALA A 221 -26.27 -6.04 8.52
N SER A 222 -25.04 -6.57 8.62
CA SER A 222 -24.78 -7.85 9.29
C SER A 222 -24.75 -7.77 10.81
N LEU A 223 -24.71 -6.56 11.38
CA LEU A 223 -24.79 -6.34 12.83
C LEU A 223 -25.84 -5.26 13.12
N ASP A 224 -26.69 -5.50 14.12
CA ASP A 224 -27.66 -4.51 14.61
C ASP A 224 -27.01 -3.55 15.62
N VAL A 225 -25.86 -3.00 15.23
CA VAL A 225 -25.10 -2.02 16.02
C VAL A 225 -24.67 -0.87 15.15
N ALA A 226 -24.38 0.26 15.79
CA ALA A 226 -23.81 1.39 15.08
C ALA A 226 -22.31 1.19 14.84
N TRP A 227 -21.79 1.76 13.75
CA TRP A 227 -20.42 1.54 13.26
C TRP A 227 -19.58 2.80 13.33
N ASP A 228 -18.33 2.66 13.77
CA ASP A 228 -17.27 3.64 13.57
C ASP A 228 -16.22 3.06 12.65
N VAL A 229 -16.06 3.66 11.48
CA VAL A 229 -15.12 3.21 10.45
C VAL A 229 -13.95 4.17 10.42
N VAL A 230 -12.77 3.66 10.71
CA VAL A 230 -11.52 4.43 10.73
C VAL A 230 -10.67 4.02 9.53
N LEU A 231 -10.49 4.92 8.57
CA LEU A 231 -9.71 4.69 7.36
C LEU A 231 -8.33 5.33 7.53
N VAL A 232 -7.28 4.51 7.49
CA VAL A 232 -5.90 4.96 7.71
C VAL A 232 -5.03 4.54 6.53
N GLY A 233 -4.34 5.50 5.93
CA GLY A 233 -3.38 5.21 4.87
C GLY A 233 -2.70 6.45 4.30
N PRO A 234 -1.52 6.31 3.70
CA PRO A 234 -0.74 7.43 3.14
C PRO A 234 -1.41 8.09 1.93
N GLU A 235 -2.30 7.37 1.23
CA GLU A 235 -3.08 7.88 0.10
C GLU A 235 -4.44 8.46 0.51
N MET A 236 -4.77 8.43 1.81
CA MET A 236 -5.98 9.04 2.32
C MET A 236 -5.86 10.56 2.28
N GLN A 237 -6.96 11.23 1.96
CA GLN A 237 -7.10 12.64 2.28
C GLN A 237 -7.81 12.76 3.61
N GLU A 238 -7.18 13.48 4.54
CA GLU A 238 -7.78 13.77 5.82
C GLU A 238 -9.00 14.69 5.61
N ASP A 239 -10.19 14.16 5.89
CA ASP A 239 -11.41 14.93 5.84
C ASP A 239 -11.43 15.90 7.03
N THR A 240 -11.63 17.19 6.74
CA THR A 240 -11.77 18.24 7.77
C THR A 240 -13.02 18.11 8.63
N LYS A 241 -13.96 17.23 8.23
CA LYS A 241 -15.22 16.99 8.95
C LYS A 241 -15.53 15.50 8.97
N LEU A 242 -15.93 15.04 10.15
CA LEU A 242 -16.50 13.71 10.36
C LEU A 242 -17.69 13.50 9.41
N ARG A 243 -17.67 12.40 8.66
CA ARG A 243 -18.82 12.02 7.85
C ARG A 243 -19.75 11.13 8.66
N VAL A 244 -21.02 11.51 8.69
CA VAL A 244 -22.07 10.80 9.42
C VAL A 244 -23.10 10.29 8.43
N ALA A 245 -23.42 9.01 8.51
CA ALA A 245 -24.57 8.39 7.87
C ALA A 245 -25.43 7.71 8.96
N PRO A 246 -26.70 7.35 8.71
CA PRO A 246 -27.50 6.64 9.70
C PRO A 246 -26.75 5.41 10.25
N GLY A 247 -26.57 5.38 11.56
CA GLY A 247 -25.82 4.34 12.28
C GLY A 247 -24.31 4.37 12.10
N ARG A 248 -23.71 5.30 11.35
CA ARG A 248 -22.31 5.23 10.91
C ARG A 248 -21.55 6.54 11.08
N ARG A 249 -20.30 6.45 11.52
CA ARG A 249 -19.33 7.55 11.56
C ARG A 249 -18.06 7.12 10.84
N ILE A 250 -17.54 7.95 9.93
CA ILE A 250 -16.35 7.64 9.13
C ILE A 250 -15.25 8.66 9.42
N TYR A 251 -14.13 8.15 9.90
CA TYR A 251 -12.92 8.90 10.23
C TYR A 251 -11.83 8.57 9.22
N THR A 252 -11.00 9.54 8.86
CA THR A 252 -9.95 9.38 7.84
C THR A 252 -8.65 9.99 8.35
N PHE A 253 -7.54 9.27 8.22
CA PHE A 253 -6.22 9.71 8.66
C PHE A 253 -5.20 9.50 7.53
N ALA A 254 -4.54 10.59 7.13
CA ALA A 254 -3.58 10.65 6.01
C ALA A 254 -2.14 10.38 6.47
N CYS A 255 -1.94 9.32 7.24
CA CYS A 255 -0.66 8.99 7.86
C CYS A 255 -0.48 7.47 7.98
N LEU A 256 0.68 7.04 8.48
CA LEU A 256 0.84 5.67 8.92
C LEU A 256 0.07 5.46 10.23
N THR A 257 -0.37 4.23 10.48
CA THR A 257 -1.22 3.93 11.66
C THR A 257 -0.57 4.29 12.99
N HIS A 258 0.75 4.15 13.08
CA HIS A 258 1.50 4.49 14.29
C HIS A 258 1.67 6.01 14.51
N GLU A 259 1.29 6.83 13.53
CA GLU A 259 1.36 8.30 13.59
C GLU A 259 -0.01 8.93 13.85
N ALA A 260 -1.10 8.16 13.77
CA ALA A 260 -2.45 8.68 13.86
C ALA A 260 -2.84 9.03 15.32
N GLU A 261 -3.10 10.30 15.60
CA GLU A 261 -3.69 10.73 16.87
C GLU A 261 -5.21 10.44 16.88
N MET A 262 -5.58 9.22 17.30
CA MET A 262 -6.98 8.81 17.33
C MET A 262 -7.70 9.31 18.60
N PRO A 263 -8.96 9.78 18.49
CA PRO A 263 -9.85 9.98 19.63
C PRO A 263 -9.91 8.75 20.53
N GLU A 264 -10.01 8.96 21.85
CA GLU A 264 -9.98 7.89 22.87
C GLU A 264 -10.97 6.74 22.56
N HIS A 265 -12.19 7.06 22.12
CA HIS A 265 -13.22 6.06 21.80
C HIS A 265 -12.89 5.23 20.55
N LEU A 266 -11.91 5.62 19.75
CA LEU A 266 -11.44 4.89 18.57
C LEU A 266 -10.16 4.10 18.83
N GLN A 267 -9.39 4.41 19.89
CA GLN A 267 -8.09 3.79 20.18
C GLN A 267 -8.16 2.28 20.43
N ARG A 268 -9.36 1.76 20.74
CA ARG A 268 -9.61 0.34 20.96
C ARG A 268 -10.61 -0.16 19.92
N PRO A 269 -10.16 -0.65 18.76
CA PRO A 269 -11.06 -1.20 17.75
C PRO A 269 -11.70 -2.52 18.23
N SER A 270 -12.90 -2.80 17.72
CA SER A 270 -13.52 -4.12 17.79
C SER A 270 -12.72 -5.14 16.97
N PHE A 271 -12.28 -4.74 15.78
CA PHE A 271 -11.35 -5.48 14.93
C PHE A 271 -10.68 -4.54 13.91
N ILE A 272 -9.64 -5.05 13.27
CA ILE A 272 -8.82 -4.30 12.30
C ILE A 272 -8.81 -5.08 10.99
N CYS A 273 -8.87 -4.39 9.86
CA CYS A 273 -8.66 -4.92 8.52
C CYS A 273 -7.42 -4.28 7.92
N ALA A 274 -6.35 -5.04 7.79
CA ALA A 274 -5.14 -4.62 7.11
C ALA A 274 -5.22 -5.14 5.67
N LEU A 275 -5.73 -4.29 4.78
CA LEU A 275 -5.97 -4.64 3.38
C LEU A 275 -4.74 -4.31 2.54
N ASN A 276 -4.35 -5.22 1.65
CA ASN A 276 -3.23 -5.02 0.72
C ASN A 276 -1.94 -4.53 1.43
N THR A 277 -1.63 -5.11 2.59
CA THR A 277 -0.50 -4.66 3.41
C THR A 277 0.84 -4.77 2.68
N GLY A 278 0.92 -5.64 1.67
CA GLY A 278 2.19 -6.01 1.05
C GLY A 278 3.09 -6.80 2.01
N VAL A 279 2.59 -7.17 3.20
CA VAL A 279 3.23 -8.15 4.07
C VAL A 279 3.22 -9.47 3.31
N GLY A 280 4.40 -10.04 3.10
CA GLY A 280 4.60 -11.22 2.26
C GLY A 280 4.77 -10.94 0.77
N ALA A 281 4.65 -9.69 0.31
CA ALA A 281 4.98 -9.36 -1.08
C ALA A 281 6.46 -9.66 -1.37
N ASN A 282 6.79 -9.94 -2.63
CA ASN A 282 8.18 -10.10 -3.08
C ASN A 282 9.01 -8.81 -2.95
N VAL A 283 8.35 -7.70 -2.67
CA VAL A 283 8.93 -6.37 -2.59
C VAL A 283 9.28 -6.07 -1.13
N VAL A 284 10.50 -6.39 -0.73
CA VAL A 284 10.94 -6.39 0.68
C VAL A 284 10.75 -5.04 1.38
N HIS A 285 10.99 -3.94 0.69
CA HIS A 285 10.81 -2.60 1.26
C HIS A 285 9.34 -2.28 1.60
N HIS A 286 8.37 -2.89 0.93
CA HIS A 286 6.95 -2.77 1.31
C HIS A 286 6.68 -3.51 2.63
N MET A 287 7.24 -4.70 2.83
CA MET A 287 7.06 -5.44 4.09
C MET A 287 7.71 -4.73 5.27
N ARG A 288 8.91 -4.18 5.06
CA ARG A 288 9.73 -3.58 6.13
C ARG A 288 9.02 -2.43 6.83
N SER A 289 8.35 -1.55 6.06
CA SER A 289 7.59 -0.42 6.62
C SER A 289 6.42 -0.86 7.52
N TRP A 290 5.95 -2.11 7.38
CA TRP A 290 4.90 -2.67 8.21
C TRP A 290 5.41 -3.29 9.51
N VAL A 291 6.68 -3.66 9.64
CA VAL A 291 7.20 -4.37 10.83
C VAL A 291 6.91 -3.63 12.14
N PRO A 292 7.12 -2.31 12.27
CA PRO A 292 6.72 -1.58 13.48
C PRO A 292 5.22 -1.63 13.73
N THR A 293 4.41 -1.44 12.68
CA THR A 293 2.93 -1.51 12.74
C THR A 293 2.46 -2.89 13.17
N LEU A 294 3.06 -3.98 12.66
CA LEU A 294 2.77 -5.35 13.08
C LEU A 294 3.05 -5.54 14.58
N GLY A 295 4.19 -5.03 15.06
CA GLY A 295 4.52 -5.04 16.48
C GLY A 295 3.42 -4.40 17.33
N GLN A 296 2.93 -3.22 16.92
CA GLN A 296 1.85 -2.53 17.63
C GLN A 296 0.53 -3.31 17.57
N LEU A 297 0.13 -3.77 16.39
CA LEU A 297 -1.10 -4.55 16.21
C LEU A 297 -1.13 -5.81 17.08
N LEU A 298 0.00 -6.49 17.22
CA LEU A 298 0.15 -7.64 18.10
C LEU A 298 0.05 -7.26 19.59
N LEU A 299 0.46 -6.06 20.00
CA LEU A 299 0.28 -5.58 21.37
C LEU A 299 -1.15 -5.14 21.66
N LEU A 300 -1.87 -4.60 20.68
CA LEU A 300 -3.28 -4.26 20.84
C LEU A 300 -4.12 -5.48 21.23
N GLY A 301 -3.71 -6.69 20.82
CA GLY A 301 -4.40 -7.94 21.15
C GLY A 301 -5.83 -8.03 20.60
N ARG A 302 -6.16 -7.18 19.62
CA ARG A 302 -7.44 -7.20 18.91
C ARG A 302 -7.36 -8.09 17.67
N PRO A 303 -8.49 -8.65 17.18
CA PRO A 303 -8.51 -9.39 15.94
C PRO A 303 -8.09 -8.49 14.78
N VAL A 304 -7.12 -8.95 13.99
CA VAL A 304 -6.65 -8.28 12.78
C VAL A 304 -6.81 -9.25 11.62
N LEU A 305 -7.58 -8.82 10.62
CA LEU A 305 -7.71 -9.48 9.35
C LEU A 305 -6.60 -8.98 8.42
N PHE A 306 -5.66 -9.86 8.09
CA PHE A 306 -4.69 -9.66 7.03
C PHE A 306 -5.17 -10.32 5.74
N THR A 307 -4.74 -9.73 4.63
CA THR A 307 -5.16 -10.15 3.30
C THR A 307 -3.97 -10.13 2.36
N CYS A 308 -3.80 -11.19 1.55
CA CYS A 308 -2.74 -11.26 0.54
C CYS A 308 -3.28 -11.75 -0.82
N PHE A 309 -2.49 -11.56 -1.87
CA PHE A 309 -2.89 -11.86 -3.25
C PHE A 309 -2.84 -13.34 -3.58
N GLY A 310 -1.96 -14.12 -2.94
CA GLY A 310 -1.87 -15.54 -3.24
C GLY A 310 -0.96 -16.34 -2.33
N PRO A 311 -0.80 -17.65 -2.62
CA PRO A 311 -0.12 -18.60 -1.74
C PRO A 311 1.34 -18.28 -1.45
N HIS A 312 2.02 -17.62 -2.40
CA HIS A 312 3.41 -17.22 -2.19
C HIS A 312 3.52 -16.12 -1.12
N GLU A 313 2.71 -15.07 -1.22
CA GLU A 313 2.70 -14.01 -0.22
C GLU A 313 2.22 -14.53 1.13
N SER A 314 1.23 -15.42 1.11
CA SER A 314 0.66 -16.04 2.29
C SER A 314 1.71 -16.85 3.08
N ARG A 315 2.62 -17.53 2.37
CA ARG A 315 3.75 -18.25 2.96
C ARG A 315 4.69 -17.29 3.70
N VAL A 316 5.09 -16.20 3.07
CA VAL A 316 6.02 -15.22 3.66
C VAL A 316 5.35 -14.47 4.82
N GLU A 317 4.09 -14.07 4.68
CA GLU A 317 3.28 -13.49 5.77
C GLU A 317 3.24 -14.42 6.99
N THR A 318 2.98 -15.71 6.75
CA THR A 318 2.98 -16.74 7.80
C THR A 318 4.34 -16.86 8.50
N GLN A 319 5.45 -16.77 7.76
CA GLN A 319 6.79 -16.77 8.35
C GLN A 319 7.01 -15.56 9.26
N ILE A 320 6.59 -14.35 8.84
CA ILE A 320 6.67 -13.13 9.67
C ILE A 320 5.87 -13.32 10.97
N PHE A 321 4.63 -13.80 10.88
CA PHE A 321 3.78 -14.02 12.05
C PHE A 321 4.35 -15.09 12.99
N ALA A 322 4.85 -16.19 12.45
CA ALA A 322 5.53 -17.20 13.24
C ALA A 322 6.78 -16.63 13.94
N ALA A 323 7.56 -15.82 13.23
CA ALA A 323 8.78 -15.20 13.75
C ALA A 323 8.51 -14.19 14.88
N LEU A 324 7.37 -13.48 14.81
CA LEU A 324 6.87 -12.60 15.86
C LEU A 324 6.09 -13.35 16.97
N ARG A 325 6.06 -14.69 16.90
CA ARG A 325 5.25 -15.58 17.76
C ARG A 325 3.80 -15.12 17.91
N ALA A 326 3.24 -14.59 16.83
CA ALA A 326 1.85 -14.19 16.75
C ALA A 326 0.93 -15.41 16.99
N ARG A 327 -0.25 -15.15 17.51
CA ARG A 327 -1.36 -16.11 17.49
C ARG A 327 -2.17 -15.80 16.25
N PHE A 328 -2.20 -16.74 15.32
CA PHE A 328 -2.89 -16.53 14.06
C PHE A 328 -3.48 -17.84 13.55
N ASP A 329 -4.55 -17.69 12.78
CA ASP A 329 -5.17 -18.77 12.03
C ASP A 329 -4.68 -18.67 10.59
N PRO A 330 -4.02 -19.73 10.07
CA PRO A 330 -3.48 -19.72 8.72
C PRO A 330 -4.53 -19.39 7.68
N HIS A 331 -4.03 -18.89 6.55
CA HIS A 331 -4.85 -18.47 5.44
C HIS A 331 -5.91 -19.49 5.05
N ARG A 332 -7.15 -19.01 4.90
CA ARG A 332 -8.23 -19.72 4.22
C ARG A 332 -8.50 -19.06 2.87
N GLU A 333 -8.84 -19.86 1.87
CA GLU A 333 -9.32 -19.33 0.60
C GLU A 333 -10.57 -18.48 0.87
N GLY A 334 -10.51 -17.20 0.51
CA GLY A 334 -11.65 -16.32 0.54
C GLY A 334 -12.55 -16.62 -0.66
N GLY A 335 -13.83 -16.88 -0.44
CA GLY A 335 -14.76 -17.17 -1.52
C GLY A 335 -14.98 -16.00 -2.49
N PHE A 336 -14.67 -14.76 -2.09
CA PHE A 336 -14.64 -13.60 -3.00
C PHE A 336 -13.32 -13.42 -3.76
N SER A 337 -12.42 -14.41 -3.74
CA SER A 337 -11.31 -14.52 -4.68
C SER A 337 -11.87 -14.53 -6.10
N TYR A 338 -11.72 -13.46 -6.90
CA TYR A 338 -12.03 -13.56 -8.31
C TYR A 338 -10.82 -14.13 -9.04
N VAL A 339 -11.09 -15.26 -9.70
CA VAL A 339 -10.47 -15.72 -10.95
C VAL A 339 -9.74 -14.58 -11.63
N LEU A 340 -8.42 -14.70 -11.77
CA LEU A 340 -7.65 -13.99 -12.77
C LEU A 340 -8.36 -14.23 -14.12
N GLU A 341 -9.24 -13.32 -14.54
CA GLU A 341 -9.37 -13.10 -15.97
C GLU A 341 -7.94 -12.67 -16.38
N PRO A 342 -7.21 -13.47 -17.19
CA PRO A 342 -5.79 -13.29 -17.46
C PRO A 342 -5.38 -11.89 -17.96
N ASP A 343 -6.39 -11.08 -18.29
CA ASP A 343 -6.40 -9.88 -19.08
C ASP A 343 -6.79 -8.61 -18.31
N LYS A 344 -6.85 -8.62 -16.96
CA LYS A 344 -7.07 -7.38 -16.17
C LYS A 344 -6.07 -7.17 -15.02
N PRO A 345 -5.30 -6.07 -15.02
CA PRO A 345 -4.17 -5.86 -14.10
C PRO A 345 -4.54 -5.28 -12.72
N LEU A 346 -5.81 -4.99 -12.44
CA LEU A 346 -6.24 -4.48 -11.14
C LEU A 346 -7.09 -5.53 -10.42
N SER A 347 -6.45 -6.61 -9.97
CA SER A 347 -7.07 -7.62 -9.09
C SER A 347 -7.26 -7.02 -7.69
N ILE A 348 -8.34 -6.26 -7.49
CA ILE A 348 -8.67 -5.58 -6.23
C ILE A 348 -9.07 -6.56 -5.11
N CYS A 349 -9.08 -7.87 -5.35
CA CYS A 349 -9.56 -8.85 -4.39
C CYS A 349 -8.42 -9.71 -3.84
N ASN A 350 -8.21 -9.64 -2.54
CA ASN A 350 -7.36 -10.56 -1.81
C ASN A 350 -7.97 -11.96 -1.83
N ASN A 351 -7.15 -12.96 -2.14
CA ASN A 351 -7.61 -14.34 -2.29
C ASN A 351 -7.58 -15.12 -0.98
N MET A 352 -6.86 -14.62 0.01
CA MET A 352 -6.54 -15.35 1.22
C MET A 352 -6.65 -14.44 2.45
N PHE A 353 -7.20 -14.97 3.54
CA PHE A 353 -7.44 -14.24 4.78
C PHE A 353 -6.70 -14.89 5.95
N THR A 354 -5.92 -14.12 6.70
CA THR A 354 -5.30 -14.56 7.96
C THR A 354 -5.85 -13.73 9.11
N TRP A 355 -6.37 -14.41 10.14
CA TRP A 355 -6.74 -13.76 11.39
C TRP A 355 -5.55 -13.80 12.34
N VAL A 356 -5.14 -12.64 12.84
CA VAL A 356 -4.09 -12.50 13.85
C VAL A 356 -4.71 -11.90 15.12
N HIS A 357 -4.36 -12.44 16.29
CA HIS A 357 -4.92 -11.99 17.56
C HIS A 357 -3.87 -12.03 18.68
N GLY A 358 -2.94 -11.08 18.59
CA GLY A 358 -1.89 -10.86 19.58
C GLY A 358 -0.67 -11.77 19.44
N THR A 359 0.23 -11.73 20.43
CA THR A 359 1.48 -12.51 20.45
C THR A 359 1.64 -13.32 21.74
N LYS A 360 2.55 -14.31 21.71
CA LYS A 360 3.05 -15.01 22.90
C LYS A 360 4.23 -14.31 23.57
N LEU A 361 4.81 -13.29 22.94
CA LEU A 361 5.91 -12.50 23.51
C LEU A 361 5.38 -11.49 24.53
N SER A 362 6.22 -11.11 25.50
CA SER A 362 5.98 -9.93 26.32
C SER A 362 6.12 -8.66 25.48
N SER A 363 5.60 -7.53 25.95
CA SER A 363 5.73 -6.26 25.24
C SER A 363 7.19 -5.88 24.99
N ALA A 364 8.04 -6.01 26.02
CA ALA A 364 9.48 -5.77 25.92
C ALA A 364 10.17 -6.70 24.91
N HIS A 365 9.96 -8.02 24.99
CA HIS A 365 10.57 -8.95 24.03
C HIS A 365 10.08 -8.72 22.60
N LEU A 366 8.81 -8.34 22.41
CA LEU A 366 8.32 -8.03 21.07
C LEU A 366 8.97 -6.77 20.50
N GLN A 367 8.95 -5.67 21.24
CA GLN A 367 9.35 -4.35 20.74
C GLN A 367 10.87 -4.16 20.72
N GLU A 368 11.57 -4.67 21.72
CA GLU A 368 13.01 -4.43 21.89
C GLU A 368 13.87 -5.49 21.20
N GLN A 369 13.31 -6.68 20.93
CA GLN A 369 14.08 -7.81 20.38
C GLN A 369 13.49 -8.32 19.06
N ALA A 370 12.27 -8.86 19.08
CA ALA A 370 11.72 -9.55 17.92
C ALA A 370 11.49 -8.61 16.73
N VAL A 371 10.82 -7.46 16.93
CA VAL A 371 10.54 -6.48 15.87
C VAL A 371 11.84 -5.96 15.23
N PRO A 372 12.85 -5.48 15.99
CA PRO A 372 14.15 -5.11 15.43
C PRO A 372 14.87 -6.25 14.71
N TYR A 373 14.77 -7.49 15.22
CA TYR A 373 15.38 -8.65 14.59
C TYR A 373 14.74 -9.00 13.23
N ILE A 374 13.41 -8.87 13.11
CA ILE A 374 12.71 -9.02 11.82
C ILE A 374 13.03 -7.86 10.88
N ASP A 375 13.05 -6.61 11.36
CA ASP A 375 13.47 -5.46 10.53
C ASP A 375 14.88 -5.66 9.99
N CYS A 376 15.79 -6.19 10.81
CA CYS A 376 17.15 -6.51 10.40
C CYS A 376 17.16 -7.54 9.26
N GLN A 377 16.47 -8.68 9.42
CA GLN A 377 16.38 -9.69 8.36
C GLN A 377 15.80 -9.13 7.06
N LEU A 378 14.74 -8.31 7.13
CA LEU A 378 14.16 -7.68 5.95
C LEU A 378 15.10 -6.65 5.32
N ARG A 379 15.83 -5.86 6.11
CA ARG A 379 16.86 -4.94 5.60
C ARG A 379 17.98 -5.71 4.88
N SER A 380 18.41 -6.85 5.43
CA SER A 380 19.39 -7.73 4.79
C SER A 380 18.85 -8.30 3.47
N SER A 381 17.61 -8.80 3.46
CA SER A 381 16.96 -9.28 2.24
C SER A 381 16.79 -8.17 1.20
N GLU A 382 16.43 -6.96 1.61
CA GLU A 382 16.34 -5.77 0.74
C GLU A 382 17.68 -5.46 0.08
N LEU A 383 18.78 -5.46 0.87
CA LEU A 383 20.13 -5.27 0.36
C LEU A 383 20.48 -6.32 -0.71
N PHE A 384 20.40 -7.60 -0.41
CA PHE A 384 20.84 -8.65 -1.35
C PHE A 384 19.91 -8.82 -2.55
N HIS A 385 18.62 -8.52 -2.40
CA HIS A 385 17.70 -8.44 -3.53
C HIS A 385 18.07 -7.25 -4.43
N PHE A 386 18.33 -6.08 -3.85
CA PHE A 386 18.76 -4.92 -4.62
C PHE A 386 20.08 -5.19 -5.36
N LEU A 387 21.05 -5.87 -4.76
CA LEU A 387 22.32 -6.20 -5.43
C LEU A 387 22.13 -7.04 -6.70
N LYS A 388 21.12 -7.92 -6.74
CA LYS A 388 20.75 -8.68 -7.95
C LYS A 388 20.29 -7.73 -9.06
N GLU A 389 19.54 -6.69 -8.70
CA GLU A 389 18.83 -5.80 -9.62
C GLU A 389 19.58 -4.49 -9.94
N ALA A 390 20.61 -4.16 -9.14
CA ALA A 390 21.31 -2.87 -9.19
C ALA A 390 21.80 -2.53 -10.59
N ARG A 391 22.35 -3.52 -11.31
CA ARG A 391 22.81 -3.32 -12.70
C ARG A 391 21.66 -2.97 -13.64
N CYS A 392 20.51 -3.63 -13.50
CA CYS A 392 19.33 -3.35 -14.30
C CYS A 392 18.87 -1.91 -14.04
N HIS A 393 18.81 -1.46 -12.79
CA HIS A 393 18.48 -0.07 -12.48
C HIS A 393 19.48 0.93 -13.05
N VAL A 394 20.80 0.67 -12.93
CA VAL A 394 21.83 1.53 -13.53
C VAL A 394 21.68 1.61 -15.06
N ASN A 395 21.38 0.48 -15.72
CA ASN A 395 21.12 0.45 -17.16
C ASN A 395 19.87 1.28 -17.53
N ILE A 396 18.77 1.13 -16.79
CA ILE A 396 17.53 1.91 -17.00
C ILE A 396 17.82 3.41 -16.84
N LEU A 397 18.58 3.82 -15.83
CA LEU A 397 18.91 5.24 -15.64
C LEU A 397 19.88 5.75 -16.72
N SER A 398 20.77 4.89 -17.24
CA SER A 398 21.71 5.25 -18.31
C SER A 398 21.01 5.44 -19.66
N ASP A 399 20.01 4.61 -19.96
CA ASP A 399 19.21 4.66 -21.18
C ASP A 399 17.73 4.38 -20.88
N PRO A 400 16.96 5.38 -20.39
CA PRO A 400 15.58 5.20 -19.97
C PRO A 400 14.63 4.78 -21.08
N GLU A 401 14.95 5.05 -22.34
CA GLU A 401 14.09 4.73 -23.48
C GLU A 401 14.45 3.38 -24.10
N GLY A 402 15.75 3.09 -24.27
CA GLY A 402 16.20 1.84 -24.91
C GLY A 402 16.34 0.66 -23.95
N ALA A 403 16.68 0.90 -22.68
CA ALA A 403 16.99 -0.16 -21.73
C ALA A 403 15.86 -0.49 -20.73
N ALA A 404 14.85 0.38 -20.59
CA ALA A 404 13.74 0.22 -19.63
C ALA A 404 13.11 -1.17 -19.67
N HIS A 405 12.55 -1.56 -20.82
CA HIS A 405 11.85 -2.83 -20.96
C HIS A 405 12.75 -4.05 -20.80
N ALA A 406 13.92 -4.04 -21.43
CA ALA A 406 14.84 -5.17 -21.42
C ALA A 406 15.39 -5.42 -20.00
N SER A 407 15.86 -4.37 -19.34
CA SER A 407 16.39 -4.45 -17.98
C SER A 407 15.30 -4.78 -16.96
N TRP A 408 14.10 -4.22 -17.13
CA TRP A 408 12.96 -4.58 -16.29
C TRP A 408 12.58 -6.05 -16.46
N SER A 409 12.51 -6.55 -17.70
CA SER A 409 12.25 -7.96 -17.98
C SER A 409 13.30 -8.90 -17.37
N GLU A 410 14.57 -8.49 -17.39
CA GLU A 410 15.68 -9.23 -16.77
C GLU A 410 15.51 -9.38 -15.25
N MET A 411 15.10 -8.33 -14.53
CA MET A 411 14.90 -8.38 -13.06
C MET A 411 13.92 -9.48 -12.64
N TYR A 412 12.87 -9.69 -13.44
CA TYR A 412 11.85 -10.71 -13.19
C TYR A 412 12.18 -12.07 -13.84
N ASP A 413 13.44 -12.34 -14.19
CA ASP A 413 13.91 -13.55 -14.86
C ASP A 413 13.13 -13.88 -16.16
N GLY A 414 12.66 -12.85 -16.88
CA GLY A 414 11.79 -13.02 -18.04
C GLY A 414 10.37 -13.53 -17.71
N ARG A 415 10.04 -13.76 -16.44
CA ARG A 415 8.67 -13.94 -15.94
C ARG A 415 7.99 -12.59 -15.88
N PHE A 416 7.96 -11.89 -17.02
CA PHE A 416 7.06 -10.78 -17.20
C PHE A 416 5.66 -11.37 -17.13
N LEU A 417 4.99 -11.17 -15.99
CA LEU A 417 3.59 -11.54 -15.86
C LEU A 417 2.86 -10.85 -17.02
N PRO A 418 2.22 -11.59 -17.94
CA PRO A 418 1.55 -10.99 -19.10
C PRO A 418 0.60 -9.85 -18.70
N CYS A 419 -0.01 -9.95 -17.52
CA CYS A 419 -0.84 -8.90 -16.95
C CYS A 419 -0.06 -7.63 -16.57
N LEU A 420 1.20 -7.69 -16.10
CA LEU A 420 2.01 -6.50 -15.82
C LEU A 420 2.46 -5.85 -17.14
N LYS A 421 2.78 -6.65 -18.16
CA LYS A 421 3.07 -6.13 -19.51
C LYS A 421 1.86 -5.39 -20.04
N GLN A 422 0.70 -6.03 -19.97
CA GLN A 422 -0.56 -5.42 -20.35
C GLN A 422 -0.87 -4.17 -19.52
N ALA A 423 -0.62 -4.17 -18.21
CA ALA A 423 -0.79 -2.98 -17.36
C ALA A 423 0.09 -1.81 -17.79
N LEU A 424 1.33 -2.09 -18.19
CA LEU A 424 2.26 -1.09 -18.70
C LEU A 424 1.90 -0.64 -20.12
N GLU A 425 1.34 -1.54 -20.95
CA GLU A 425 0.82 -1.24 -22.29
C GLU A 425 -0.53 -0.50 -22.26
N GLU A 426 -1.33 -0.69 -21.20
CA GLU A 426 -2.59 -0.01 -20.91
C GLU A 426 -2.38 1.29 -20.13
N ASP A 427 -1.20 1.50 -19.54
CA ASP A 427 -0.81 2.77 -18.96
C ASP A 427 -0.88 3.82 -20.07
N ASP A 428 -1.59 4.92 -19.81
CA ASP A 428 -2.21 5.86 -20.79
C ASP A 428 -1.19 6.72 -21.57
N ASP A 429 0.03 6.23 -21.75
CA ASP A 429 1.07 6.80 -22.59
C ASP A 429 1.27 5.94 -23.84
N ASP A 430 1.42 6.59 -25.01
CA ASP A 430 1.74 5.92 -26.27
C ASP A 430 3.17 5.30 -26.27
N ARG A 431 3.75 5.04 -25.09
CA ARG A 431 5.17 4.70 -24.84
C ARG A 431 5.35 3.39 -24.10
N GLY A 432 4.27 2.64 -23.86
CA GLY A 432 4.34 1.30 -23.28
C GLY A 432 4.76 1.30 -21.81
N GLY A 433 4.49 2.34 -21.04
CA GLY A 433 4.71 2.34 -19.60
C GLY A 433 6.16 2.59 -19.17
N VAL A 434 7.00 3.11 -20.07
CA VAL A 434 8.37 3.57 -19.74
C VAL A 434 8.36 4.54 -18.56
N GLN A 435 7.37 5.44 -18.49
CA GLN A 435 7.24 6.39 -17.37
C GLN A 435 7.14 5.66 -16.02
N THR A 436 6.40 4.55 -15.96
CA THR A 436 6.20 3.76 -14.76
C THR A 436 7.46 2.96 -14.40
N ILE A 437 8.12 2.35 -15.38
CA ILE A 437 9.40 1.65 -15.17
C ILE A 437 10.47 2.60 -14.61
N VAL A 438 10.61 3.78 -15.20
CA VAL A 438 11.58 4.79 -14.79
C VAL A 438 11.27 5.31 -13.40
N ARG A 439 10.02 5.66 -13.14
CA ARG A 439 9.56 6.11 -11.82
C ARG A 439 9.86 5.06 -10.75
N CYS A 440 9.50 3.79 -11.00
CA CYS A 440 9.75 2.70 -10.06
C CYS A 440 11.25 2.47 -9.84
N SER A 441 12.06 2.47 -10.91
CA SER A 441 13.51 2.32 -10.80
C SER A 441 14.13 3.45 -9.96
N MET A 442 13.72 4.69 -10.20
CA MET A 442 14.23 5.83 -9.44
C MET A 442 13.84 5.75 -7.95
N LYS A 443 12.60 5.31 -7.65
CA LYS A 443 12.17 5.07 -6.27
C LYS A 443 12.99 3.99 -5.58
N THR A 444 13.20 2.85 -6.25
CA THR A 444 13.98 1.74 -5.70
C THR A 444 15.41 2.19 -5.41
N VAL A 445 16.08 2.86 -6.37
CA VAL A 445 17.44 3.37 -6.18
C VAL A 445 17.51 4.39 -5.04
N ALA A 446 16.55 5.32 -4.94
CA ALA A 446 16.49 6.30 -3.86
C ALA A 446 16.25 5.68 -2.47
N SER A 447 15.38 4.68 -2.39
CA SER A 447 15.14 3.94 -1.14
C SER A 447 16.39 3.17 -0.73
N ALA A 448 16.98 2.40 -1.64
CA ALA A 448 18.10 1.52 -1.36
C ALA A 448 19.39 2.31 -1.04
N SER A 449 19.62 3.45 -1.69
CA SER A 449 20.79 4.31 -1.48
C SER A 449 20.83 4.99 -0.11
N ARG A 450 19.78 4.86 0.72
CA ARG A 450 19.83 5.20 2.15
C ARG A 450 20.80 4.31 2.93
N SER A 451 21.07 3.10 2.42
CA SER A 451 22.15 2.26 2.91
C SER A 451 23.48 2.75 2.35
N PRO A 452 24.46 3.14 3.19
CA PRO A 452 25.78 3.56 2.72
C PRO A 452 26.48 2.49 1.87
N LEU A 453 26.23 1.21 2.19
CA LEU A 453 26.77 0.08 1.46
C LEU A 453 26.23 -0.02 0.03
N VAL A 454 24.91 0.18 -0.14
CA VAL A 454 24.28 0.22 -1.45
C VAL A 454 24.78 1.41 -2.26
N ALA A 455 24.87 2.59 -1.63
CA ALA A 455 25.41 3.79 -2.27
C ALA A 455 26.84 3.54 -2.79
N ALA A 456 27.69 2.90 -1.99
CA ALA A 456 29.04 2.52 -2.40
C ALA A 456 29.02 1.54 -3.60
N VAL A 457 28.18 0.50 -3.56
CA VAL A 457 28.03 -0.44 -4.69
C VAL A 457 27.62 0.28 -5.98
N LEU A 458 26.66 1.20 -5.91
CA LEU A 458 26.21 1.95 -7.08
C LEU A 458 27.32 2.87 -7.62
N MET A 459 28.11 3.48 -6.74
CA MET A 459 29.29 4.25 -7.15
C MET A 459 30.33 3.37 -7.85
N ASP A 460 30.63 2.17 -7.35
CA ASP A 460 31.54 1.23 -8.03
C ASP A 460 31.00 0.79 -9.40
N MET A 461 29.68 0.63 -9.53
CA MET A 461 29.01 0.37 -10.81
C MET A 461 29.06 1.57 -11.78
N GLY A 462 29.49 2.75 -11.35
CA GLY A 462 29.57 3.95 -12.18
C GLY A 462 28.24 4.69 -12.35
N ILE A 463 27.35 4.63 -11.36
CA ILE A 463 26.03 5.27 -11.40
C ILE A 463 26.10 6.79 -11.63
N GLU A 464 27.20 7.46 -11.24
CA GLU A 464 27.34 8.91 -11.35
C GLU A 464 27.15 9.41 -12.79
N ALA A 465 27.78 8.73 -13.76
CA ALA A 465 27.62 9.05 -15.18
C ALA A 465 26.17 8.82 -15.65
N ALA A 466 25.53 7.75 -15.17
CA ALA A 466 24.14 7.44 -15.47
C ALA A 466 23.21 8.54 -14.93
N LEU A 467 23.39 8.98 -13.68
CA LEU A 467 22.56 10.03 -13.07
C LEU A 467 22.75 11.39 -13.72
N ALA A 468 23.97 11.74 -14.14
CA ALA A 468 24.21 12.98 -14.87
C ALA A 468 23.44 13.02 -16.20
N SER A 469 23.47 11.92 -16.96
CA SER A 469 22.69 11.76 -18.19
C SER A 469 21.18 11.75 -17.90
N PHE A 470 20.77 10.95 -16.92
CA PHE A 470 19.38 10.80 -16.49
C PHE A 470 18.77 12.11 -16.04
N LYS A 471 19.51 12.95 -15.30
CA LYS A 471 19.07 14.28 -14.85
C LYS A 471 18.68 15.15 -16.02
N SER A 472 19.56 15.22 -17.03
CA SER A 472 19.30 15.98 -18.26
C SER A 472 18.06 15.44 -18.98
N TRP A 473 17.94 14.11 -19.10
CA TRP A 473 16.78 13.46 -19.72
C TRP A 473 15.48 13.73 -18.95
N ALA A 474 15.49 13.61 -17.62
CA ALA A 474 14.31 13.75 -16.78
C ALA A 474 13.74 15.18 -16.83
N HIS A 475 14.60 16.20 -16.80
CA HIS A 475 14.19 17.61 -16.85
C HIS A 475 13.58 18.05 -18.19
N ARG A 476 13.80 17.32 -19.29
CA ARG A 476 13.14 17.62 -20.56
C ARG A 476 11.62 17.42 -20.50
N GLY A 477 11.13 16.62 -19.54
CA GLY A 477 9.70 16.41 -19.30
C GLY A 477 8.96 15.72 -20.45
N HIS A 478 9.64 15.34 -21.52
CA HIS A 478 9.01 14.71 -22.68
C HIS A 478 8.51 13.30 -22.35
N TRP A 479 9.04 12.65 -21.32
CA TRP A 479 8.81 11.24 -20.98
C TRP A 479 7.54 10.94 -20.18
N THR A 480 6.92 11.96 -19.59
CA THR A 480 5.62 11.81 -18.92
C THR A 480 4.79 13.06 -19.14
N ARG A 481 3.46 12.91 -19.26
CA ARG A 481 2.52 14.03 -19.29
C ARG A 481 2.11 14.49 -17.88
N HIS A 482 2.59 13.80 -16.85
CA HIS A 482 2.17 13.98 -15.46
C HIS A 482 3.21 14.79 -14.67
N ASP A 483 2.91 16.06 -14.43
CA ASP A 483 3.78 16.98 -13.65
C ASP A 483 4.16 16.41 -12.27
N TRP A 484 3.24 15.71 -11.61
CA TRP A 484 3.49 15.09 -10.30
C TRP A 484 4.54 13.97 -10.38
N MET A 485 4.55 13.19 -11.46
CA MET A 485 5.51 12.11 -11.66
C MET A 485 6.89 12.66 -11.98
N LEU A 486 6.96 13.72 -12.79
CA LEU A 486 8.19 14.46 -13.04
C LEU A 486 8.76 15.03 -11.73
N GLY A 487 7.93 15.71 -10.93
CA GLY A 487 8.34 16.27 -9.64
C GLY A 487 8.86 15.19 -8.68
N GLU A 488 8.17 14.05 -8.59
CA GLU A 488 8.60 12.92 -7.77
C GLU A 488 9.96 12.36 -8.23
N VAL A 489 10.15 12.11 -9.53
CA VAL A 489 11.42 11.57 -10.05
C VAL A 489 12.58 12.53 -9.82
N VAL A 490 12.39 13.83 -10.05
CA VAL A 490 13.42 14.86 -9.79
C VAL A 490 13.77 14.91 -8.30
N GLN A 491 12.78 14.87 -7.41
CA GLN A 491 13.03 14.84 -5.97
C GLN A 491 13.85 13.61 -5.55
N ARG A 492 13.51 12.42 -6.08
CA ARG A 492 14.26 11.18 -5.79
C ARG A 492 15.68 11.21 -6.34
N LEU A 493 15.87 11.83 -7.49
CA LEU A 493 17.19 12.03 -8.08
C LEU A 493 18.09 12.89 -7.16
N GLU A 494 17.56 13.96 -6.59
CA GLU A 494 18.29 14.80 -5.61
C GLU A 494 18.58 14.06 -4.30
N GLU A 495 17.66 13.21 -3.84
CA GLU A 495 17.87 12.33 -2.69
C GLU A 495 19.05 11.38 -2.92
N VAL A 496 19.11 10.73 -4.09
CA VAL A 496 20.21 9.84 -4.47
C VAL A 496 21.53 10.59 -4.58
N ASP A 497 21.56 11.72 -5.29
CA ASP A 497 22.78 12.53 -5.43
C ASP A 497 23.38 12.91 -4.07
N ARG A 498 22.54 13.26 -3.10
CA ARG A 498 22.97 13.56 -1.72
C ARG A 498 23.56 12.34 -1.02
N GLN A 499 22.94 11.17 -1.16
CA GLN A 499 23.39 9.93 -0.54
C GLN A 499 24.72 9.45 -1.15
N LEU A 500 24.87 9.53 -2.47
CA LEU A 500 26.08 9.10 -3.18
C LEU A 500 27.31 9.95 -2.83
N ARG A 501 27.16 11.25 -2.59
CA ARG A 501 28.28 12.11 -2.17
C ARG A 501 28.89 11.71 -0.82
N GLY A 502 28.13 11.02 0.02
CA GLY A 502 28.59 10.49 1.30
C GLY A 502 29.07 9.03 1.23
N ALA A 503 29.02 8.39 0.05
CA ALA A 503 29.37 6.99 -0.08
C ALA A 503 30.88 6.77 0.03
N ASP A 504 31.30 5.93 0.98
CA ASP A 504 32.69 5.52 1.12
C ASP A 504 32.93 4.21 0.35
N LEU A 505 33.64 4.30 -0.78
CA LEU A 505 34.03 3.11 -1.56
C LEU A 505 34.94 2.16 -0.78
N ARG A 506 35.60 2.62 0.28
CA ARG A 506 36.42 1.74 1.14
C ARG A 506 35.58 0.69 1.82
N ALA A 507 34.31 0.97 2.09
CA ALA A 507 33.35 0.01 2.62
C ALA A 507 33.15 -1.21 1.71
N LEU A 508 33.53 -1.14 0.42
CA LEU A 508 33.53 -2.29 -0.49
C LEU A 508 34.86 -3.08 -0.47
N SER A 509 35.96 -2.40 -0.15
CA SER A 509 37.32 -2.93 -0.27
C SER A 509 37.87 -3.53 1.02
N GLU A 510 37.25 -3.22 2.16
CA GLU A 510 37.78 -3.61 3.47
C GLU A 510 37.32 -5.01 3.89
N ASP A 511 38.22 -5.71 4.56
CA ASP A 511 37.87 -6.83 5.43
C ASP A 511 36.81 -6.31 6.41
N ALA A 512 35.65 -6.96 6.52
CA ALA A 512 34.61 -6.49 7.42
C ALA A 512 35.22 -6.34 8.81
N GLY A 513 35.20 -5.10 9.32
CA GLY A 513 35.90 -4.78 10.54
C GLY A 513 35.31 -5.58 11.70
N GLU A 514 36.07 -5.75 12.78
CA GLU A 514 35.50 -6.30 14.02
C GLU A 514 34.31 -5.45 14.53
N ALA A 515 34.22 -4.20 14.09
CA ALA A 515 33.14 -3.26 14.41
C ALA A 515 31.84 -3.48 13.61
N ASP A 516 31.89 -4.17 12.46
CA ASP A 516 30.68 -4.40 11.66
C ASP A 516 29.82 -5.49 12.31
N PRO A 517 28.59 -5.17 12.74
CA PRO A 517 27.73 -6.16 13.38
C PRO A 517 27.38 -7.27 12.40
N GLU A 518 27.35 -8.50 12.91
CA GLU A 518 26.79 -9.63 12.18
C GLU A 518 25.28 -9.55 12.23
N GLU A 519 24.66 -9.31 11.08
CA GLU A 519 23.22 -9.18 10.94
C GLU A 519 22.59 -10.51 10.52
N PRO A 520 21.44 -10.91 11.11
CA PRO A 520 20.72 -12.13 10.73
C PRO A 520 20.21 -12.05 9.29
N PHE A 521 20.49 -13.09 8.51
CA PHE A 521 20.05 -13.17 7.12
C PHE A 521 20.00 -14.63 6.66
N PHE A 522 18.79 -15.13 6.46
CA PHE A 522 18.55 -16.53 6.14
C PHE A 522 18.08 -16.66 4.71
N CYS A 523 18.97 -17.11 3.82
CA CYS A 523 18.61 -17.32 2.44
C CYS A 523 19.33 -18.50 1.79
N SER A 524 18.68 -19.04 0.77
CA SER A 524 19.28 -19.93 -0.23
C SER A 524 19.96 -19.06 -1.30
N PHE A 525 21.29 -19.03 -1.30
CA PHE A 525 22.08 -18.22 -2.22
C PHE A 525 22.65 -19.06 -3.37
N LEU A 526 22.19 -18.82 -4.60
CA LEU A 526 22.63 -19.49 -5.81
C LEU A 526 23.86 -18.81 -6.41
N VAL A 527 25.01 -19.49 -6.39
CA VAL A 527 26.25 -18.98 -6.99
C VAL A 527 26.13 -18.94 -8.52
N ARG A 528 26.32 -17.76 -9.13
CA ARG A 528 26.32 -17.56 -10.59
C ARG A 528 27.72 -17.41 -11.16
N ALA A 529 28.62 -16.77 -10.42
CA ALA A 529 30.02 -16.66 -10.81
C ALA A 529 30.65 -18.04 -11.05
N LYS A 530 31.60 -18.12 -11.99
CA LYS A 530 32.21 -19.40 -12.42
C LYS A 530 32.72 -20.23 -11.25
N ALA A 531 33.38 -19.58 -10.30
CA ALA A 531 33.75 -20.11 -9.00
C ALA A 531 33.87 -18.96 -8.00
N VAL A 532 33.53 -19.22 -6.74
CA VAL A 532 33.70 -18.28 -5.63
C VAL A 532 34.51 -18.92 -4.51
N GLU A 533 35.31 -18.13 -3.81
CA GLU A 533 36.12 -18.58 -2.69
C GLU A 533 35.39 -18.28 -1.38
N MET A 534 35.08 -19.33 -0.61
CA MET A 534 34.64 -19.19 0.77
C MET A 534 35.86 -19.06 1.68
N ARG A 535 35.82 -18.13 2.61
CA ARG A 535 36.94 -17.76 3.48
C ARG A 535 36.62 -17.97 4.95
N ALA A 536 37.65 -18.18 5.76
CA ALA A 536 37.49 -18.45 7.19
C ALA A 536 36.94 -17.24 7.98
N ALA A 537 37.17 -16.03 7.48
CA ALA A 537 36.70 -14.76 8.04
C ALA A 537 36.20 -13.86 6.88
N PRO A 538 35.39 -12.82 7.15
CA PRO A 538 34.83 -11.91 6.14
C PRO A 538 35.90 -10.93 5.63
N SER A 539 36.91 -11.49 4.96
CA SER A 539 38.15 -10.79 4.63
C SER A 539 38.77 -11.38 3.37
N HIS A 540 39.30 -10.54 2.48
CA HIS A 540 40.05 -10.99 1.30
C HIS A 540 41.41 -11.59 1.65
N SER A 541 41.97 -11.25 2.81
CA SER A 541 43.23 -11.81 3.30
C SER A 541 43.04 -13.15 4.04
N ALA A 542 41.81 -13.46 4.48
CA ALA A 542 41.51 -14.69 5.21
C ALA A 542 41.70 -15.96 4.35
N ARG A 543 42.11 -17.04 5.03
CA ARG A 543 42.33 -18.37 4.42
C ARG A 543 41.07 -18.85 3.69
N VAL A 544 41.24 -19.28 2.45
CA VAL A 544 40.19 -19.96 1.66
C VAL A 544 39.91 -21.32 2.29
N VAL A 545 38.67 -21.56 2.71
CA VAL A 545 38.21 -22.81 3.33
C VAL A 545 37.48 -23.72 2.33
N ALA A 546 36.89 -23.16 1.28
CA ALA A 546 36.29 -23.91 0.19
C ALA A 546 36.27 -23.10 -1.11
N LYS A 547 36.19 -23.81 -2.25
CA LYS A 547 35.90 -23.22 -3.56
C LYS A 547 34.54 -23.75 -4.01
N VAL A 548 33.59 -22.85 -4.25
CA VAL A 548 32.22 -23.21 -4.62
C VAL A 548 32.03 -22.93 -6.11
N PRO A 549 31.69 -23.94 -6.93
CA PRO A 549 31.44 -23.74 -8.36
C PRO A 549 30.07 -23.08 -8.61
N SER A 550 29.93 -22.49 -9.81
CA SER A 550 28.65 -21.98 -10.31
C SER A 550 27.55 -23.04 -10.25
N GLY A 551 26.32 -22.59 -10.02
CA GLY A 551 25.11 -23.43 -9.93
C GLY A 551 24.87 -24.07 -8.56
N ARG A 552 25.78 -23.88 -7.58
CA ARG A 552 25.57 -24.36 -6.21
C ARG A 552 24.66 -23.39 -5.44
N VAL A 553 23.70 -23.96 -4.72
CA VAL A 553 22.88 -23.24 -3.74
C VAL A 553 23.52 -23.42 -2.36
N LEU A 554 23.79 -22.31 -1.70
CA LEU A 554 24.38 -22.25 -0.36
C LEU A 554 23.32 -21.78 0.63
N GLN A 555 23.36 -22.29 1.85
CA GLN A 555 22.53 -21.77 2.94
C GLN A 555 23.29 -20.67 3.66
N THR A 556 22.71 -19.48 3.72
CA THR A 556 23.23 -18.34 4.48
C THR A 556 22.46 -18.18 5.79
N ARG A 557 23.14 -17.66 6.83
CA ARG A 557 22.52 -17.43 8.15
C ARG A 557 22.68 -16.01 8.66
N SER A 558 23.68 -15.31 8.14
CA SER A 558 24.02 -13.97 8.55
C SER A 558 24.90 -13.30 7.50
N HIS A 559 25.11 -12.00 7.66
CA HIS A 559 26.09 -11.26 6.87
C HIS A 559 26.79 -10.19 7.70
N ARG A 560 27.93 -9.72 7.19
CA ARG A 560 28.64 -8.52 7.65
C ARG A 560 28.97 -7.68 6.43
N GLY A 561 28.25 -6.58 6.26
CA GLY A 561 28.27 -5.83 5.02
C GLY A 561 27.90 -6.73 3.82
N LEU A 562 28.80 -6.84 2.84
CA LEU A 562 28.62 -7.68 1.65
C LEU A 562 29.10 -9.13 1.84
N TRP A 563 29.68 -9.46 2.99
CA TRP A 563 30.14 -10.82 3.30
C TRP A 563 28.99 -11.65 3.86
N LEU A 564 28.61 -12.69 3.13
CA LEU A 564 27.59 -13.67 3.50
C LEU A 564 28.23 -14.83 4.24
N ARG A 565 27.74 -15.15 5.44
CA ARG A 565 28.13 -16.35 6.17
C ARG A 565 27.33 -17.53 5.66
N ALA A 566 27.99 -18.46 5.00
CA ALA A 566 27.33 -19.56 4.28
C ALA A 566 27.88 -20.94 4.66
N VAL A 567 27.08 -21.96 4.36
CA VAL A 567 27.42 -23.38 4.55
C VAL A 567 27.41 -24.10 3.20
N SER A 568 28.48 -24.85 2.93
CA SER A 568 28.64 -25.70 1.74
C SER A 568 29.10 -27.10 2.16
N GLY A 569 28.18 -28.07 2.18
CA GLY A 569 28.44 -29.38 2.79
C GLY A 569 28.76 -29.21 4.29
N ASP A 570 29.89 -29.76 4.73
CA ASP A 570 30.35 -29.66 6.11
C ASP A 570 31.22 -28.41 6.38
N VAL A 571 31.44 -27.56 5.36
CA VAL A 571 32.29 -26.38 5.48
C VAL A 571 31.44 -25.13 5.67
N GLN A 572 31.73 -24.38 6.73
CA GLN A 572 31.19 -23.05 6.97
C GLN A 572 32.27 -22.00 6.70
N GLY A 573 31.88 -20.89 6.08
CA GLY A 573 32.77 -19.77 5.80
C GLY A 573 32.03 -18.52 5.35
N TRP A 574 32.78 -17.55 4.86
CA TRP A 574 32.30 -16.25 4.39
C TRP A 574 32.53 -16.12 2.88
N LEU A 575 31.54 -15.63 2.16
CA LEU A 575 31.64 -15.33 0.73
C LEU A 575 31.23 -13.89 0.46
N MET A 576 31.96 -13.21 -0.42
CA MET A 576 31.68 -11.83 -0.78
C MET A 576 30.55 -11.78 -1.82
N GLY A 577 29.37 -11.29 -1.46
CA GLY A 577 28.16 -11.25 -2.32
C GLY A 577 28.28 -10.38 -3.59
N TYR A 578 29.28 -9.49 -3.62
CA TYR A 578 29.53 -8.57 -4.73
C TYR A 578 31.02 -8.47 -5.03
N GLN A 579 31.40 -8.72 -6.29
CA GLN A 579 32.80 -8.66 -6.73
C GLN A 579 32.91 -8.18 -8.17
N GLY A 580 33.82 -7.24 -8.42
CA GLY A 580 34.17 -6.80 -9.77
C GLY A 580 32.97 -6.22 -10.54
N LYS A 581 32.19 -5.35 -9.89
CA LYS A 581 30.98 -4.73 -10.46
C LYS A 581 29.85 -5.70 -10.80
N SER A 582 29.87 -6.89 -10.22
CA SER A 582 28.86 -7.92 -10.43
C SER A 582 28.47 -8.58 -9.12
N ASN A 583 27.20 -8.97 -8.99
CA ASN A 583 26.79 -9.92 -7.98
C ASN A 583 27.42 -11.29 -8.29
N ILE A 584 27.89 -12.00 -7.26
CA ILE A 584 28.47 -13.33 -7.48
C ILE A 584 27.40 -14.42 -7.57
N GLY A 585 26.15 -14.09 -7.25
CA GLY A 585 25.02 -15.01 -7.16
C GLY A 585 23.69 -14.30 -6.91
N ASP A 586 22.64 -15.10 -6.85
CA ASP A 586 21.27 -14.64 -6.64
C ASP A 586 20.69 -15.22 -5.35
N MET A 587 19.86 -14.45 -4.67
CA MET A 587 18.96 -14.99 -3.64
C MET A 587 17.88 -15.82 -4.34
N ALA A 588 17.90 -17.14 -4.15
CA ALA A 588 16.99 -18.09 -4.79
C ALA A 588 15.69 -18.29 -3.98
N ASP A 589 15.82 -18.37 -2.67
CA ASP A 589 14.72 -18.33 -1.70
C ASP A 589 15.26 -17.68 -0.42
N TRP A 590 14.38 -17.18 0.42
CA TRP A 590 14.76 -16.60 1.70
C TRP A 590 13.67 -16.87 2.73
N ASP A 591 14.10 -16.99 3.97
CA ASP A 591 13.25 -17.36 5.09
C ASP A 591 13.35 -16.30 6.19
N ILE A 592 12.27 -16.18 6.96
CA ILE A 592 12.23 -15.33 8.14
C ILE A 592 12.22 -16.21 9.37
N HIS A 593 13.26 -16.07 10.18
CA HIS A 593 13.42 -16.82 11.41
C HIS A 593 12.96 -16.00 12.61
N ALA A 594 12.40 -16.70 13.60
CA ALA A 594 12.09 -16.10 14.89
C ALA A 594 13.37 -15.64 15.59
N TRP A 595 13.24 -14.59 16.38
CA TRP A 595 14.24 -14.28 17.39
C TRP A 595 14.21 -15.39 18.46
N GLU A 596 15.39 -15.93 18.79
CA GLU A 596 15.61 -16.88 19.87
C GLU A 596 16.51 -16.21 20.94
N PRO A 597 16.08 -16.18 22.23
CA PRO A 597 16.85 -15.58 23.32
C PRO A 597 18.20 -16.23 23.59
#